data_AF-A0A0S4VBG2-F1
#
_entry.id   AF-A0A0S4VBG2-F1
#
_cell.length_a   1.000
_cell.length_b   1.000
_cell.length_c   1.000
_cell.angle_alpha   90.00
_cell.angle_beta   90.00
_cell.angle_gamma   90.00
#
_symmetry.space_group_name_H-M   'P 1'
#
loop_
_entity.id
_entity.type
_entity.pdbx_description
1 polymer ?
#
loop_
_entity_poly.entity_id
_entity_poly.type
_entity_poly.pdbx_seq_one_letter_code
_entity_poly.pdbx_strand_id
1 'polypeptide(L)'
;MAGLVLSQTPSLASMQAWVDRTIPWPLRIPVAGQAIAWLFRKKLVKSWYPMALPNGRKHLFRDTALDAMHCGACFCLAGIVQGLTRETMPSANAMAVPCTMIWGGSDPSHAPTDPTSLHQCAPHAEIEIFEECGHFPDVEAPERFAALLMRHAMRNAMG
;
A
#
# COMPACT_ATOMS: atom_id res chain seq x y z
N MET A 1 11.90 18.06 14.28
CA MET A 1 12.30 16.63 14.25
C MET A 1 11.69 15.96 13.04
N ALA A 2 12.27 14.86 12.56
CA ALA A 2 11.70 14.08 11.45
C ALA A 2 10.65 13.09 12.00
N GLY A 3 9.58 12.86 11.25
CA GLY A 3 8.53 11.89 11.56
C GLY A 3 8.12 11.12 10.31
N LEU A 4 7.59 9.92 10.49
CA LEU A 4 7.19 9.03 9.41
C LEU A 4 5.67 8.82 9.42
N VAL A 5 5.06 8.98 8.25
CA VAL A 5 3.66 8.59 8.01
C VAL A 5 3.63 7.55 6.90
N LEU A 6 3.04 6.39 7.21
CA LEU A 6 2.93 5.23 6.33
C LEU A 6 1.48 5.03 5.89
N SER A 7 1.27 4.44 4.72
CA SER A 7 -0.06 4.07 4.20
C SER A 7 -0.02 2.60 3.76
N GLN A 8 -0.96 1.77 4.23
CA GLN A 8 -1.04 0.34 3.92
C GLN A 8 0.30 -0.41 4.00
N THR A 9 1.07 -0.19 5.07
CA THR A 9 2.44 -0.74 5.20
C THR A 9 2.54 -1.72 6.37
N PRO A 10 2.13 -2.99 6.20
CA PRO A 10 2.31 -4.02 7.22
C PRO A 10 3.80 -4.43 7.29
N SER A 11 4.14 -5.40 8.15
CA SER A 11 5.51 -5.95 8.19
C SER A 11 5.96 -6.50 6.83
N LEU A 12 7.27 -6.58 6.61
CA LEU A 12 7.82 -7.20 5.40
C LEU A 12 7.33 -8.65 5.23
N ALA A 13 7.30 -9.44 6.31
CA ALA A 13 6.81 -10.82 6.27
C ALA A 13 5.33 -10.88 5.87
N SER A 14 4.50 -9.96 6.38
CA SER A 14 3.09 -9.83 6.00
C SER A 14 2.92 -9.40 4.53
N MET A 15 3.77 -8.49 4.03
CA MET A 15 3.79 -8.12 2.61
C MET A 15 4.21 -9.29 1.71
N GLN A 16 5.21 -10.08 2.12
CA GLN A 16 5.63 -11.27 1.37
C GLN A 16 4.53 -12.33 1.33
N ALA A 17 3.87 -12.59 2.45
CA ALA A 17 2.70 -13.48 2.50
C ALA A 17 1.53 -12.96 1.64
N TRP A 18 1.32 -11.64 1.59
CA TRP A 18 0.35 -11.02 0.68
C TRP A 18 0.72 -11.25 -0.79
N VAL A 19 2.00 -11.06 -1.17
CA VAL A 19 2.49 -11.36 -2.53
C VAL A 19 2.17 -12.81 -2.89
N ASP A 20 2.46 -13.74 -1.99
CA ASP A 20 2.30 -15.16 -2.23
C ASP A 20 0.85 -15.60 -2.46
N ARG A 21 -0.08 -14.93 -1.80
CA ARG A 21 -1.51 -15.20 -1.91
C ARG A 21 -2.19 -14.46 -3.06
N THR A 22 -1.85 -13.19 -3.25
CA THR A 22 -2.62 -12.26 -4.08
C THR A 22 -2.09 -12.15 -5.51
N ILE A 23 -0.77 -12.28 -5.71
CA ILE A 23 -0.13 -11.96 -6.99
C ILE A 23 0.08 -13.22 -7.84
N PRO A 24 -0.39 -13.28 -9.10
CA PRO A 24 -0.12 -14.41 -9.99
C PRO A 24 1.38 -14.67 -10.19
N TRP A 25 1.76 -15.95 -10.15
CA TRP A 25 3.17 -16.39 -10.28
C TRP A 25 3.93 -15.80 -11.49
N PRO A 26 3.33 -15.57 -12.69
CA PRO A 26 4.09 -15.05 -13.83
C PRO A 26 4.59 -13.62 -13.62
N LEU A 27 3.89 -12.82 -12.79
CA LEU A 27 4.31 -11.45 -12.47
C LEU A 27 5.53 -11.42 -11.53
N ARG A 28 5.85 -12.55 -10.87
CA ARG A 28 6.95 -12.69 -9.93
C ARG A 28 8.29 -13.02 -10.62
N ILE A 29 8.29 -13.34 -11.92
CA ILE A 29 9.50 -13.70 -12.66
C ILE A 29 10.18 -12.44 -13.21
N PRO A 30 11.46 -12.18 -12.92
CA PRO A 30 12.19 -11.07 -13.50
C PRO A 30 12.17 -11.06 -15.02
N VAL A 31 12.09 -9.86 -15.60
CA VAL A 31 11.96 -9.56 -17.04
C VAL A 31 10.62 -10.03 -17.64
N ALA A 32 10.28 -11.30 -17.49
CA ALA A 32 9.04 -11.87 -18.02
C ALA A 32 7.79 -11.24 -17.38
N GLY A 33 7.79 -11.06 -16.05
CA GLY A 33 6.70 -10.41 -15.33
C GLY A 33 6.50 -8.96 -15.74
N GLN A 34 7.57 -8.22 -16.00
CA GLN A 34 7.51 -6.86 -16.52
C GLN A 34 6.94 -6.82 -17.94
N ALA A 35 7.35 -7.74 -18.82
CA ALA A 35 6.82 -7.84 -20.17
C ALA A 35 5.31 -8.18 -20.17
N ILE A 36 4.89 -9.12 -19.33
CA ILE A 36 3.47 -9.48 -19.14
C ILE A 36 2.69 -8.28 -18.57
N ALA A 37 3.20 -7.65 -17.52
CA ALA A 37 2.57 -6.48 -16.90
C ALA A 37 2.41 -5.34 -17.91
N TRP A 38 3.43 -5.08 -18.73
CA TRP A 38 3.39 -4.08 -19.78
C TRP A 38 2.36 -4.43 -20.86
N LEU A 39 2.34 -5.67 -21.37
CA LEU A 39 1.41 -6.10 -22.42
C LEU A 39 -0.06 -6.05 -21.95
N PHE A 40 -0.32 -6.47 -20.70
CA PHE A 40 -1.67 -6.59 -20.15
C PHE A 40 -2.06 -5.47 -19.16
N ARG A 41 -1.28 -4.38 -19.09
CA ARG A 41 -1.43 -3.28 -18.12
C ARG A 41 -2.87 -2.76 -17.93
N LYS A 42 -3.62 -2.54 -19.02
CA LYS A 42 -5.02 -2.07 -18.94
C LYS A 42 -5.95 -3.10 -18.31
N LYS A 43 -5.73 -4.38 -18.59
CA LYS A 43 -6.51 -5.48 -17.98
C LYS A 43 -6.18 -5.61 -16.49
N LEU A 44 -4.90 -5.48 -16.13
CA LEU A 44 -4.45 -5.49 -14.74
C LEU A 44 -5.07 -4.32 -13.95
N VAL A 45 -5.05 -3.09 -14.50
CA VAL A 45 -5.74 -1.93 -13.91
C VAL A 45 -7.23 -2.22 -13.68
N LYS A 46 -7.94 -2.73 -14.69
CA LYS A 46 -9.38 -3.06 -14.57
C LYS A 46 -9.68 -4.11 -13.50
N SER A 47 -8.74 -5.00 -13.21
CA SER A 47 -8.88 -6.05 -12.20
C SER A 47 -8.43 -5.60 -10.81
N TRP A 48 -7.43 -4.72 -10.73
CA TRP A 48 -6.82 -4.27 -9.48
C TRP A 48 -7.76 -3.42 -8.64
N TYR A 49 -8.33 -2.35 -9.20
CA TYR A 49 -9.18 -1.43 -8.44
C TYR A 49 -10.43 -2.09 -7.82
N PRO A 50 -11.13 -3.03 -8.49
CA PRO A 50 -12.22 -3.77 -7.84
C PRO A 50 -11.80 -4.64 -6.65
N MET A 51 -10.53 -5.06 -6.61
CA MET A 51 -9.95 -5.85 -5.53
C MET A 51 -9.36 -4.98 -4.41
N ALA A 52 -8.92 -3.75 -4.75
CA ALA A 52 -8.27 -2.83 -3.83
C ALA A 52 -9.24 -1.89 -3.10
N LEU A 53 -10.45 -1.67 -3.62
CA LEU A 53 -11.39 -0.67 -3.10
C LEU A 53 -12.71 -1.29 -2.62
N PRO A 54 -13.41 -0.64 -1.65
CA PRO A 54 -14.78 -0.98 -1.29
C PRO A 54 -15.76 -0.68 -2.43
N ASN A 55 -16.98 -1.20 -2.33
CA ASN A 55 -18.04 -0.91 -3.30
C ASN A 55 -18.38 0.59 -3.35
N GLY A 56 -18.90 1.06 -4.48
CA GLY A 56 -19.29 2.46 -4.67
C GLY A 56 -18.23 3.36 -5.30
N ARG A 57 -16.93 3.19 -4.98
CA ARG A 57 -15.86 4.09 -5.48
C ARG A 57 -14.93 3.49 -6.54
N LYS A 58 -15.05 2.18 -6.81
CA LYS A 58 -14.18 1.42 -7.73
C LYS A 58 -14.03 2.03 -9.12
N HIS A 59 -15.13 2.54 -9.69
CA HIS A 59 -15.16 3.03 -11.06
C HIS A 59 -14.36 4.33 -11.21
N LEU A 60 -14.51 5.29 -10.30
CA LEU A 60 -13.80 6.56 -10.34
C LEU A 60 -12.28 6.37 -10.40
N PHE A 61 -11.73 5.55 -9.51
CA PHE A 61 -10.30 5.27 -9.46
C PHE A 61 -9.82 4.47 -10.66
N ARG A 62 -10.58 3.45 -11.07
CA ARG A 62 -10.25 2.63 -12.25
C ARG A 62 -10.21 3.49 -13.51
N ASP A 63 -11.20 4.34 -13.71
CA ASP A 63 -11.36 5.11 -14.93
C ASP A 63 -10.28 6.21 -15.00
N THR A 64 -10.01 6.90 -13.88
CA THR A 64 -8.86 7.82 -13.76
C THR A 64 -7.53 7.13 -14.08
N ALA A 65 -7.32 5.91 -13.55
CA ALA A 65 -6.11 5.17 -13.84
C ALA A 65 -6.02 4.74 -15.31
N LEU A 66 -7.13 4.33 -15.93
CA LEU A 66 -7.17 4.00 -17.35
C LEU A 66 -6.83 5.22 -18.20
N ASP A 67 -7.37 6.39 -17.89
CA ASP A 67 -7.04 7.64 -18.58
C ASP A 67 -5.56 7.98 -18.43
N ALA A 68 -4.99 7.83 -17.23
CA ALA A 68 -3.55 7.98 -17.02
C ALA A 68 -2.73 7.00 -17.88
N MET A 69 -3.20 5.75 -18.07
CA MET A 69 -2.55 4.79 -18.97
C MET A 69 -2.61 5.22 -20.45
N HIS A 70 -3.62 5.99 -20.85
CA HIS A 70 -3.67 6.61 -22.18
C HIS A 70 -2.65 7.75 -22.33
N CYS A 71 -2.27 8.39 -21.22
CA CYS A 71 -1.25 9.44 -21.15
C CYS A 71 0.17 8.92 -20.83
N GLY A 72 0.40 7.61 -20.90
CA GLY A 72 1.74 7.03 -20.72
C GLY A 72 2.09 6.60 -19.29
N ALA A 73 1.12 6.53 -18.37
CA ALA A 73 1.35 5.94 -17.06
C ALA A 73 1.83 4.47 -17.15
N CYS A 74 2.55 4.03 -16.13
CA CYS A 74 3.10 2.69 -16.02
C CYS A 74 2.37 1.86 -14.96
N PHE A 75 2.35 0.54 -15.15
CA PHE A 75 1.82 -0.41 -14.17
C PHE A 75 2.96 -1.33 -13.69
N CYS A 76 3.75 -0.83 -12.73
CA CYS A 76 5.02 -1.43 -12.30
C CYS A 76 4.89 -2.52 -11.22
N LEU A 77 3.72 -3.17 -11.12
CA LEU A 77 3.45 -4.17 -10.08
C LEU A 77 4.47 -5.31 -10.05
N ALA A 78 4.91 -5.79 -11.22
CA ALA A 78 5.93 -6.83 -11.30
C ALA A 78 7.25 -6.42 -10.63
N GLY A 79 7.69 -5.16 -10.81
CA GLY A 79 8.90 -4.64 -10.16
C GLY A 79 8.75 -4.55 -8.65
N ILE A 80 7.62 -4.04 -8.18
CA ILE A 80 7.31 -3.94 -6.73
C ILE A 80 7.35 -5.33 -6.09
N VAL A 81 6.65 -6.30 -6.70
CA VAL A 81 6.54 -7.67 -6.18
C VAL A 81 7.90 -8.36 -6.13
N GLN A 82 8.68 -8.24 -7.19
CA GLN A 82 10.02 -8.83 -7.24
C GLN A 82 11.00 -8.19 -6.26
N GLY A 83 10.86 -6.88 -6.02
CA GLY A 83 11.59 -6.18 -4.97
C GLY A 83 11.23 -6.72 -3.58
N LEU A 84 9.93 -6.72 -3.25
CA LEU A 84 9.42 -7.20 -1.96
C LEU A 84 9.80 -8.66 -1.66
N THR A 85 9.75 -9.55 -2.66
CA THR A 85 10.12 -10.96 -2.49
C THR A 85 11.61 -11.14 -2.21
N ARG A 86 12.47 -10.27 -2.74
CA ARG A 86 13.93 -10.34 -2.55
C ARG A 86 14.41 -9.57 -1.34
N GLU A 87 13.60 -8.65 -0.85
CA GLU A 87 13.92 -7.80 0.28
C GLU A 87 14.12 -8.65 1.54
N THR A 88 15.14 -8.29 2.30
CA THR A 88 15.42 -8.87 3.61
C THR A 88 15.60 -7.71 4.56
N MET A 89 14.66 -7.52 5.47
CA MET A 89 14.84 -6.56 6.55
C MET A 89 15.68 -7.23 7.64
N PRO A 90 16.87 -6.68 7.98
CA PRO A 90 17.59 -7.15 9.15
C PRO A 90 16.67 -6.98 10.35
N SER A 91 16.40 -8.08 11.05
CA SER A 91 15.70 -8.07 12.33
C SER A 91 16.59 -7.41 13.37
N ALA A 92 16.64 -6.07 13.43
CA ALA A 92 17.44 -5.44 14.49
C ALA A 92 17.11 -4.00 14.88
N ASN A 93 16.72 -3.09 13.98
CA ASN A 93 16.54 -1.71 14.40
C ASN A 93 15.07 -1.33 14.38
N ALA A 94 14.43 -1.52 15.55
CA ALA A 94 13.17 -0.87 15.85
C ALA A 94 13.29 0.61 15.47
N MET A 95 12.40 1.06 14.59
CA MET A 95 12.41 2.43 14.13
C MET A 95 12.13 3.35 15.31
N ALA A 96 13.08 4.23 15.63
CA ALA A 96 12.97 5.16 16.75
C ALA A 96 12.28 6.49 16.39
N VAL A 97 12.07 6.77 15.10
CA VAL A 97 11.34 7.98 14.69
C VAL A 97 9.84 7.82 14.99
N PRO A 98 9.15 8.89 15.42
CA PRO A 98 7.70 8.87 15.57
C PRO A 98 7.05 8.40 14.27
N CYS A 99 6.20 7.38 14.38
CA CYS A 99 5.60 6.70 13.24
C CYS A 99 4.09 6.64 13.41
N THR A 100 3.36 7.03 12.37
CA THR A 100 1.91 6.82 12.28
C THR A 100 1.60 6.11 10.98
N MET A 101 0.80 5.04 11.00
CA MET A 101 0.31 4.37 9.80
C MET A 101 -1.19 4.63 9.66
N ILE A 102 -1.63 4.94 8.45
CA ILE A 102 -3.02 4.82 8.05
C ILE A 102 -3.28 3.47 7.40
N TRP A 103 -4.42 2.88 7.72
CA TRP A 103 -4.84 1.58 7.17
C TRP A 103 -6.26 1.65 6.62
N GLY A 104 -6.48 1.08 5.44
CA GLY A 104 -7.82 0.95 4.87
C GLY A 104 -8.54 -0.27 5.42
N GLY A 105 -9.59 -0.06 6.22
CA GLY A 105 -10.34 -1.16 6.83
C GLY A 105 -11.14 -2.01 5.84
N SER A 106 -11.45 -1.44 4.67
CA SER A 106 -12.24 -2.06 3.61
C SER A 106 -11.42 -2.34 2.35
N ASP A 107 -10.16 -2.77 2.50
CA ASP A 107 -9.29 -3.24 1.41
C ASP A 107 -9.37 -4.77 1.24
N PRO A 108 -10.14 -5.29 0.25
CA PRO A 108 -10.26 -6.74 0.05
C PRO A 108 -8.93 -7.42 -0.29
N SER A 109 -8.00 -6.70 -0.94
CA SER A 109 -6.70 -7.27 -1.32
C SER A 109 -5.83 -7.58 -0.11
N HIS A 110 -6.04 -6.86 0.99
CA HIS A 110 -5.35 -7.04 2.26
C HIS A 110 -6.21 -7.64 3.37
N ALA A 111 -7.42 -8.15 3.09
CA ALA A 111 -8.36 -8.65 4.10
C ALA A 111 -7.75 -9.59 5.17
N PRO A 112 -6.84 -10.54 4.86
CA PRO A 112 -6.21 -11.40 5.89
C PRO A 112 -4.83 -10.88 6.35
N THR A 113 -4.50 -9.62 6.07
CA THR A 113 -3.24 -8.98 6.44
C THR A 113 -3.45 -8.21 7.74
N ASP A 114 -2.66 -8.54 8.75
CA ASP A 114 -2.72 -7.88 10.05
C ASP A 114 -1.98 -6.52 10.01
N PRO A 115 -2.66 -5.37 10.19
CA PRO A 115 -2.02 -4.07 10.24
C PRO A 115 -1.06 -3.93 11.43
N THR A 116 -1.31 -4.62 12.54
CA THR A 116 -0.47 -4.53 13.75
C THR A 116 0.89 -5.20 13.58
N SER A 117 1.07 -5.99 12.52
CA SER A 117 2.37 -6.55 12.15
C SER A 117 3.46 -5.50 11.99
N LEU A 118 3.11 -4.23 11.66
CA LEU A 118 4.06 -3.12 11.63
C LEU A 118 4.84 -2.97 12.96
N HIS A 119 4.25 -3.31 14.10
CA HIS A 119 4.90 -3.23 15.42
C HIS A 119 6.13 -4.13 15.55
N GLN A 120 6.31 -5.12 14.66
CA GLN A 120 7.54 -5.90 14.58
C GLN A 120 8.75 -5.03 14.18
N CYS A 121 8.53 -3.94 13.45
CA CYS A 121 9.57 -3.02 12.98
C CYS A 121 9.48 -1.64 13.65
N ALA A 122 8.29 -1.22 14.07
CA ALA A 122 8.05 0.06 14.74
C ALA A 122 7.11 -0.15 15.94
N PRO A 123 7.62 -0.64 17.10
CA PRO A 123 6.80 -0.98 18.27
C PRO A 123 5.95 0.17 18.82
N HIS A 124 6.38 1.42 18.57
CA HIS A 124 5.70 2.64 19.00
C HIS A 124 4.76 3.23 17.93
N ALA A 125 4.61 2.57 16.78
CA ALA A 125 3.80 3.11 15.70
C ALA A 125 2.31 3.19 16.11
N GLU A 126 1.74 4.37 15.91
CA GLU A 126 0.29 4.55 15.99
C GLU A 126 -0.36 4.05 14.69
N ILE A 127 -1.46 3.33 14.79
CA ILE A 127 -2.19 2.82 13.62
C ILE A 127 -3.60 3.41 13.65
N GLU A 128 -3.95 4.19 12.62
CA GLU A 128 -5.28 4.77 12.46
C GLU A 128 -6.00 4.08 11.29
N ILE A 129 -7.11 3.38 11.60
CA ILE A 129 -7.90 2.67 10.59
C ILE A 129 -8.97 3.59 10.02
N PHE A 130 -8.96 3.74 8.70
CA PHE A 130 -10.03 4.38 7.95
C PHE A 130 -10.97 3.29 7.47
N GLU A 131 -11.97 2.94 8.29
CA GLU A 131 -12.85 1.79 8.08
C GLU A 131 -13.50 1.75 6.68
N GLU A 132 -13.92 2.91 6.19
CA GLU A 132 -14.61 3.05 4.89
C GLU A 132 -13.67 3.12 3.68
N CYS A 133 -12.36 3.10 3.89
CA CYS A 133 -11.36 3.20 2.83
C CYS A 133 -10.79 1.82 2.47
N GLY A 134 -10.45 1.64 1.20
CA GLY A 134 -9.69 0.50 0.71
C GLY A 134 -8.18 0.77 0.73
N HIS A 135 -7.49 0.29 -0.30
CA HIS A 135 -6.04 0.27 -0.38
C HIS A 135 -5.37 1.65 -0.39
N PHE A 136 -6.11 2.73 -0.65
CA PHE A 136 -5.55 4.06 -0.82
C PHE A 136 -6.18 5.06 0.17
N PRO A 137 -6.11 4.82 1.50
CA PRO A 137 -6.83 5.64 2.48
C PRO A 137 -6.44 7.13 2.44
N ASP A 138 -5.20 7.45 2.04
CA ASP A 138 -4.70 8.81 1.81
C ASP A 138 -5.39 9.54 0.65
N VAL A 139 -5.74 8.81 -0.42
CA VAL A 139 -6.42 9.37 -1.59
C VAL A 139 -7.94 9.27 -1.46
N GLU A 140 -8.44 8.25 -0.76
CA GLU A 140 -9.86 8.03 -0.55
C GLU A 140 -10.47 9.01 0.46
N ALA A 141 -9.72 9.42 1.48
CA ALA A 141 -10.16 10.40 2.47
C ALA A 141 -9.10 11.50 2.70
N PRO A 142 -8.84 12.35 1.68
CA PRO A 142 -7.71 13.27 1.70
C PRO A 142 -7.80 14.31 2.83
N GLU A 143 -9.00 14.74 3.23
CA GLU A 143 -9.19 15.68 4.35
C GLU A 143 -8.84 15.02 5.69
N ARG A 144 -9.22 13.75 5.88
CA ARG A 144 -8.86 12.98 7.09
C ARG A 144 -7.36 12.73 7.13
N PHE A 145 -6.76 12.40 6.00
CA PHE A 145 -5.32 12.23 5.88
C PHE A 145 -4.56 13.53 6.18
N ALA A 146 -4.97 14.66 5.59
CA ALA A 146 -4.37 15.96 5.86
C ALA A 146 -4.46 16.34 7.35
N ALA A 147 -5.61 16.12 7.98
CA ALA A 147 -5.77 16.35 9.42
C ALA A 147 -4.82 15.46 10.25
N LEU A 148 -4.63 14.19 9.86
CA LEU A 148 -3.68 13.29 10.50
C LEU A 148 -2.24 13.76 10.34
N LEU A 149 -1.84 14.20 9.13
CA LEU A 149 -0.51 14.77 8.90
C LEU A 149 -0.23 15.96 9.82
N MET A 150 -1.20 16.86 9.96
CA MET A 150 -1.09 18.01 10.88
C MET A 150 -0.96 17.56 12.34
N ARG A 151 -1.79 16.61 12.80
CA ARG A 151 -1.68 16.05 14.16
C ARG A 151 -0.32 15.40 14.41
N HIS A 152 0.18 14.62 13.46
CA HIS A 152 1.50 13.97 13.55
C HIS A 152 2.62 15.01 13.63
N ALA A 153 2.62 16.01 12.74
CA ALA A 153 3.62 17.06 12.71
C ALA A 153 3.63 17.91 14.00
N MET A 154 2.45 18.28 14.53
CA MET A 154 2.34 19.05 15.77
C MET A 154 2.91 18.29 16.97
N ARG A 155 2.62 16.99 17.09
CA ARG A 155 3.16 16.16 18.18
C ARG A 155 4.68 16.06 18.13
N ASN A 156 5.24 15.89 16.94
CA ASN A 156 6.69 15.81 16.73
C ASN A 156 7.42 17.15 16.89
N ALA A 157 6.69 18.27 16.92
CA ALA A 157 7.26 19.59 17.19
C ALA A 157 7.26 19.92 18.69
N MET A 158 6.44 19.22 19.50
CA MET A 158 6.31 19.45 20.94
C MET A 158 7.10 18.46 21.81
N GLY A 159 7.49 17.31 21.26
CA GLY A 159 8.48 16.39 21.87
C GLY A 159 9.89 16.75 21.44
#